data_AF-A0A087HPG5-F1
#
_entry.id   AF-A0A087HPG5-F1
#
_cell.length_a   1.000
_cell.length_b   1.000
_cell.length_c   1.000
_cell.angle_alpha   90.00
_cell.angle_beta   90.00
_cell.angle_gamma   90.00
#
_symmetry.space_group_name_H-M   'P 1'
#
loop_
_entity.id
_entity.type
_entity.pdbx_description
1 polymer ?
#
loop_
_entity_poly.entity_id
_entity_poly.type
_entity_poly.pdbx_seq_one_letter_code
_entity_poly.pdbx_strand_id
1 'polypeptide(L)'
;MSEYMEKHSVTRLIEAPPRYTGHSEGGQLTEINRWEWENNRFQNAVIIMTVNLGAGYLLSWREGKVTMQVARDRVMQEVKNHFSPDLLNRLDETVMFDPMSHEHLRKVAQIQLKNVAIRLAEKGVAMAVTNDALDYILATSYDPVYGARPITRWLER
;
A
#
# COMPACT_ATOMS: atom_id res chain seq x y z
N MET A 1 -3.11 0.91 9.05
CA MET A 1 -2.28 1.17 10.25
C MET A 1 -2.54 2.53 10.89
N SER A 2 -2.90 3.59 10.15
CA SER A 2 -3.28 4.89 10.74
C SER A 2 -4.44 4.80 11.73
N GLU A 3 -5.40 3.92 11.47
CA GLU A 3 -6.55 3.63 12.37
C GLU A 3 -6.15 2.93 13.69
N TYR A 4 -4.89 2.50 13.81
CA TYR A 4 -4.35 1.76 14.95
C TYR A 4 -3.27 2.53 15.72
N MET A 5 -3.18 3.84 15.52
CA MET A 5 -2.16 4.67 16.19
C MET A 5 -2.49 4.98 17.65
N GLU A 6 -3.77 4.91 18.04
CA GLU A 6 -4.19 5.17 19.42
C GLU A 6 -4.00 3.95 20.32
N LYS A 7 -3.56 4.14 21.56
CA LYS A 7 -3.29 3.03 22.52
C LYS A 7 -4.46 2.07 22.70
N HIS A 8 -5.69 2.55 22.58
CA HIS A 8 -6.90 1.73 22.74
C HIS A 8 -7.35 1.02 21.47
N SER A 9 -6.73 1.29 20.33
CA SER A 9 -7.10 0.66 19.05
C SER A 9 -6.64 -0.80 18.94
N VAL A 10 -5.65 -1.20 19.75
CA VAL A 10 -5.10 -2.57 19.77
C VAL A 10 -6.17 -3.60 20.13
N THR A 11 -7.10 -3.26 21.02
CA THR A 11 -8.20 -4.17 21.42
C THR A 11 -9.15 -4.48 20.28
N ARG A 12 -9.28 -3.59 19.28
CA ARG A 12 -10.06 -3.88 18.05
C ARG A 12 -9.41 -4.93 17.18
N LEU A 13 -8.09 -5.09 17.28
CA LEU A 13 -7.32 -6.02 16.47
C LEU A 13 -7.32 -7.44 17.03
N ILE A 14 -7.14 -7.57 18.35
CA ILE A 14 -6.92 -8.86 19.03
C ILE A 14 -8.02 -9.29 20.00
N GLU A 15 -9.05 -8.46 20.23
CA GLU A 15 -10.13 -8.57 21.23
C GLU A 15 -9.86 -7.77 22.52
N ALA A 16 -10.94 -7.29 23.15
CA ALA A 16 -10.87 -6.62 24.45
C ALA A 16 -10.73 -7.65 25.59
N PRO A 17 -9.99 -7.34 26.68
CA PRO A 17 -9.83 -8.26 27.79
C PRO A 17 -11.17 -8.59 28.49
N PRO A 18 -11.27 -9.73 29.21
CA PRO A 18 -12.44 -10.04 30.02
C PRO A 18 -12.77 -8.90 30.98
N ARG A 19 -14.04 -8.47 31.01
CA ARG A 19 -14.59 -7.30 31.74
C ARG A 19 -14.51 -5.94 31.03
N TYR A 20 -14.04 -5.86 29.79
CA TYR A 20 -14.11 -4.64 28.97
C TYR A 20 -15.23 -4.74 27.92
N THR A 21 -15.79 -3.59 27.54
CA THR A 21 -16.77 -3.49 26.44
C THR A 21 -16.12 -3.96 25.13
N GLY A 22 -16.81 -4.84 24.39
CA GLY A 22 -16.29 -5.43 23.14
C GLY A 22 -15.59 -6.79 23.30
N HIS A 23 -15.55 -7.37 24.51
CA HIS A 23 -14.96 -8.70 24.72
C HIS A 23 -15.70 -9.81 23.96
N SER A 24 -17.03 -9.75 23.86
CA SER A 24 -17.84 -10.76 23.16
C SER A 24 -17.82 -10.64 21.63
N GLU A 25 -17.23 -9.58 21.08
CA GLU A 25 -17.27 -9.28 19.64
C GLU A 25 -16.06 -9.87 18.88
N GLY A 26 -15.02 -10.35 19.56
CA GLY A 26 -13.80 -10.83 18.92
C GLY A 26 -12.96 -9.70 18.28
N GLY A 27 -11.66 -9.92 18.11
CA GLY A 27 -10.77 -8.99 17.39
C GLY A 27 -10.80 -9.21 15.87
N GLN A 28 -10.63 -8.15 15.08
CA GLN A 28 -10.67 -8.23 13.62
C GLN A 28 -9.68 -9.25 13.02
N LEU A 29 -8.46 -9.38 13.58
CA LEU A 29 -7.50 -10.37 13.11
C LEU A 29 -7.79 -11.78 13.65
N THR A 30 -8.30 -11.87 14.87
CA THR A 30 -8.62 -13.16 15.49
C THR A 30 -9.87 -13.79 14.87
N GLU A 31 -10.81 -12.99 14.37
CA GLU A 31 -12.02 -13.49 13.71
C GLU A 31 -11.76 -14.07 12.32
N ILE A 32 -10.83 -13.48 11.56
CA ILE A 32 -10.49 -13.97 10.21
C ILE A 32 -9.95 -15.42 10.27
N ASN A 33 -9.29 -15.78 11.37
CA ASN A 33 -8.72 -17.12 11.60
C ASN A 33 -9.55 -17.97 12.60
N ARG A 34 -10.82 -17.64 12.83
CA ARG A 34 -11.69 -18.28 13.85
C ARG A 34 -11.85 -19.81 13.68
N TRP A 35 -11.54 -20.37 12.50
CA TRP A 35 -11.61 -21.81 12.24
C TRP A 35 -10.45 -22.62 12.90
N GLU A 36 -9.41 -21.98 13.45
CA GLU A 36 -8.29 -22.63 14.15
C GLU A 36 -8.19 -22.21 15.64
N TRP A 37 -9.33 -22.19 16.34
CA TRP A 37 -9.54 -21.49 17.61
C TRP A 37 -8.74 -22.00 18.82
N GLU A 38 -8.14 -23.19 18.77
CA GLU A 38 -7.40 -23.67 19.95
C GLU A 38 -5.99 -23.08 20.08
N ASN A 39 -5.40 -22.46 19.04
CA ASN A 39 -4.01 -22.01 19.12
C ASN A 39 -3.63 -20.69 18.39
N ASN A 40 -4.54 -19.93 17.77
CA ASN A 40 -4.21 -18.65 17.10
C ASN A 40 -2.93 -18.72 16.24
N ARG A 41 -2.84 -19.73 15.37
CA ARG A 41 -1.63 -20.03 14.61
C ARG A 41 -1.64 -19.26 13.29
N PHE A 42 -0.70 -18.33 13.11
CA PHE A 42 -0.40 -17.71 11.81
C PHE A 42 0.53 -18.59 10.95
N GLN A 43 0.56 -19.90 11.19
CA GLN A 43 1.53 -20.82 10.59
C GLN A 43 1.40 -20.94 9.07
N ASN A 44 0.18 -20.75 8.55
CA ASN A 44 -0.14 -20.79 7.13
C ASN A 44 -0.53 -19.41 6.56
N ALA A 45 -0.10 -18.32 7.20
CA ALA A 45 -0.40 -16.96 6.78
C ALA A 45 0.87 -16.20 6.38
N VAL A 46 0.84 -15.55 5.22
CA VAL A 46 1.89 -14.59 4.85
C VAL A 46 1.50 -13.22 5.42
N ILE A 47 2.31 -12.72 6.35
CA ILE A 47 2.09 -11.41 6.96
C ILE A 47 2.86 -10.36 6.13
N ILE A 48 2.13 -9.46 5.49
CA ILE A 48 2.72 -8.35 4.73
C ILE A 48 2.49 -7.05 5.50
N MET A 49 3.58 -6.39 5.87
CA MET A 49 3.54 -5.05 6.45
C MET A 49 4.03 -4.03 5.43
N THR A 50 3.31 -2.92 5.32
CA THR A 50 3.68 -1.82 4.40
C THR A 50 3.80 -0.52 5.18
N VAL A 51 4.87 0.22 4.90
CA VAL A 51 5.18 1.51 5.54
C VAL A 51 5.60 2.50 4.46
N ASN A 52 5.23 3.76 4.62
CA ASN A 52 5.57 4.82 3.67
C ASN A 52 6.73 5.70 4.16
N LEU A 53 7.63 5.14 4.98
CA LEU A 53 8.76 5.88 5.57
C LEU A 53 9.86 6.08 4.55
N GLY A 54 10.49 7.26 4.58
CA GLY A 54 11.67 7.54 3.76
C GLY A 54 11.44 7.65 2.25
N ALA A 55 10.20 7.57 1.75
CA ALA A 55 9.90 7.62 0.31
C ALA A 55 10.49 8.87 -0.40
N GLY A 56 10.60 10.00 0.30
CA GLY A 56 11.22 11.21 -0.22
C GLY A 56 12.70 11.05 -0.59
N TYR A 57 13.44 10.17 0.09
CA TYR A 57 14.85 9.90 -0.25
C TYR A 57 14.97 9.17 -1.59
N LEU A 58 14.02 8.28 -1.90
CA LEU A 58 13.98 7.60 -3.20
C LEU A 58 13.63 8.56 -4.33
N LEU A 59 12.80 9.59 -4.07
CA LEU A 59 12.55 10.66 -5.03
C LEU A 59 13.82 11.49 -5.30
N SER A 60 14.63 11.76 -4.28
CA SER A 60 15.89 12.49 -4.47
C SER A 60 16.91 11.74 -5.34
N TRP A 61 16.91 10.40 -5.29
CA TRP A 61 17.69 9.58 -6.22
C TRP A 61 17.16 9.70 -7.65
N ARG A 62 15.84 9.66 -7.83
CA ARG A 62 15.21 9.81 -9.15
C ARG A 62 15.50 11.16 -9.81
N GLU A 63 15.63 12.21 -9.00
CA GLU A 63 16.05 13.55 -9.44
C GLU A 63 17.56 13.65 -9.75
N GLY A 64 18.32 12.57 -9.57
CA GLY A 64 19.77 12.54 -9.80
C GLY A 64 20.60 13.23 -8.72
N LYS A 65 20.01 13.56 -7.56
CA LYS A 65 20.70 14.29 -6.47
C LYS A 65 21.61 13.40 -5.63
N VAL A 66 21.28 12.11 -5.54
CA VAL A 66 22.02 11.11 -4.75
C VAL A 66 22.09 9.80 -5.50
N THR A 67 23.03 8.93 -5.11
CA THR A 67 23.08 7.55 -5.62
C THR A 67 21.98 6.71 -4.99
N MET A 68 21.60 5.62 -5.68
CA MET A 68 20.59 4.68 -5.17
C MET A 68 20.98 4.12 -3.79
N GLN A 69 22.27 3.80 -3.60
CA GLN A 69 22.77 3.27 -2.34
C GLN A 69 22.55 4.25 -1.19
N VAL A 70 22.91 5.52 -1.37
CA VAL A 70 22.70 6.58 -0.35
C VAL A 70 21.22 6.78 -0.05
N ALA A 71 20.35 6.73 -1.07
CA ALA A 71 18.91 6.84 -0.84
C ALA A 71 18.37 5.66 -0.02
N ARG A 72 18.76 4.42 -0.36
CA ARG A 72 18.34 3.21 0.37
C ARG A 72 18.83 3.21 1.82
N ASP A 73 20.08 3.60 2.05
CA ASP A 73 20.64 3.69 3.40
C ASP A 73 19.85 4.67 4.28
N ARG A 74 19.46 5.83 3.72
CA ARG A 74 18.63 6.81 4.42
C ARG A 74 17.22 6.29 4.74
N VAL A 75 16.60 5.56 3.80
CA VAL A 75 15.31 4.88 4.07
C VAL A 75 15.46 3.88 5.21
N MET A 76 16.50 3.04 5.18
CA MET A 76 16.73 2.03 6.22
C MET A 76 17.06 2.65 7.58
N GLN A 77 17.76 3.79 7.59
CA GLN A 77 17.99 4.55 8.82
C GLN A 77 16.68 5.06 9.42
N GLU A 78 15.78 5.60 8.60
CA GLU A 78 14.45 6.05 9.05
C GLU A 78 13.61 4.89 9.61
N VAL A 79 13.63 3.73 8.94
CA VAL A 79 12.95 2.51 9.39
C VAL A 79 13.48 2.06 10.75
N LYS A 80 14.81 2.04 10.95
CA LYS A 80 15.45 1.68 12.22
C LYS A 80 15.19 2.68 13.34
N ASN A 81 15.00 3.95 13.01
CA ASN A 81 14.63 4.97 14.00
C ASN A 81 13.15 4.85 14.42
N HIS A 82 12.29 4.40 13.51
CA HIS A 82 10.86 4.30 13.76
C HIS A 82 10.43 2.98 14.41
N PHE A 83 11.05 1.85 14.04
CA PHE A 83 10.69 0.52 14.52
C PHE A 83 11.75 -0.06 15.46
N SER A 84 11.30 -0.81 16.47
CA SER A 84 12.20 -1.48 17.40
C SER A 84 13.02 -2.57 16.69
N PRO A 85 14.27 -2.81 17.13
CA PRO A 85 15.08 -3.92 16.61
C PRO A 85 14.38 -5.27 16.74
N ASP A 86 13.63 -5.51 17.82
CA ASP A 86 12.91 -6.77 18.04
C ASP A 86 11.85 -7.05 16.97
N LEU A 87 11.17 -6.01 16.47
CA LEU A 87 10.21 -6.16 15.38
C LEU A 87 10.93 -6.45 14.07
N LEU A 88 11.98 -5.68 13.77
CA LEU A 88 12.73 -5.83 12.52
C LEU A 88 13.40 -7.21 12.43
N ASN A 89 13.91 -7.73 13.54
CA ASN A 89 14.52 -9.06 13.63
C ASN A 89 13.51 -10.21 13.49
N ARG A 90 12.19 -9.94 13.54
CA ARG A 90 11.13 -10.92 13.29
C ARG A 90 10.66 -10.95 11.84
N LEU A 91 11.20 -10.07 10.99
CA LEU A 91 10.88 -10.06 9.57
C LEU A 91 11.86 -10.95 8.82
N ASP A 92 11.34 -11.89 8.05
CA ASP A 92 12.15 -12.74 7.19
C ASP A 92 12.84 -11.92 6.10
N GLU A 93 12.12 -10.99 5.48
CA GLU A 93 12.63 -10.14 4.41
C GLU A 93 12.01 -8.73 4.45
N THR A 94 12.83 -7.72 4.14
CA THR A 94 12.37 -6.34 3.93
C THR A 94 12.55 -5.97 2.46
N VAL A 95 11.43 -5.75 1.77
CA VAL A 95 11.42 -5.37 0.35
C VAL A 95 11.22 -3.87 0.22
N MET A 96 12.11 -3.22 -0.55
CA MET A 96 11.99 -1.80 -0.88
C MET A 96 11.50 -1.63 -2.31
N PHE A 97 10.47 -0.81 -2.50
CA PHE A 97 9.91 -0.51 -3.81
C PHE A 97 10.53 0.76 -4.40
N ASP A 98 11.03 0.65 -5.62
CA ASP A 98 11.51 1.80 -6.37
C ASP A 98 10.32 2.65 -6.87
N PRO A 99 10.45 3.99 -6.97
CA PRO A 99 9.41 4.85 -7.52
C PRO A 99 8.97 4.42 -8.93
N MET A 100 7.67 4.45 -9.20
CA MET A 100 7.13 3.99 -10.49
C MET A 100 7.65 4.85 -11.65
N SER A 101 8.21 4.20 -12.68
CA SER A 101 8.60 4.86 -13.93
C SER A 101 7.38 5.38 -14.69
N HIS A 102 7.60 6.32 -15.62
CA HIS A 102 6.54 6.82 -16.48
C HIS A 102 5.89 5.69 -17.31
N GLU A 103 6.68 4.72 -17.76
CA GLU A 103 6.18 3.55 -18.47
C GLU A 103 5.28 2.66 -17.59
N HIS A 104 5.64 2.46 -16.32
CA HIS A 104 4.80 1.73 -15.37
C HIS A 104 3.47 2.43 -15.13
N LEU A 105 3.49 3.76 -15.00
CA LEU A 105 2.27 4.56 -14.83
C LEU A 105 1.36 4.48 -16.06
N ARG A 106 1.93 4.50 -17.27
CA ARG A 106 1.17 4.29 -18.51
C ARG A 106 0.46 2.94 -18.52
N LYS A 107 1.15 1.86 -18.12
CA LYS A 107 0.53 0.52 -17.99
C LYS A 107 -0.60 0.51 -16.96
N VAL A 108 -0.44 1.20 -15.83
CA VAL A 108 -1.51 1.30 -14.83
C VAL A 108 -2.73 2.05 -15.38
N ALA A 109 -2.52 3.18 -16.05
CA ALA A 109 -3.61 3.94 -16.69
C ALA A 109 -4.36 3.07 -17.72
N GLN A 110 -3.63 2.31 -18.54
CA GLN A 110 -4.23 1.37 -19.51
C GLN A 110 -5.09 0.31 -18.83
N ILE A 111 -4.61 -0.31 -17.75
CA ILE A 111 -5.38 -1.33 -17.00
C ILE A 111 -6.67 -0.72 -16.45
N GLN A 112 -6.59 0.48 -15.86
CA GLN A 112 -7.77 1.14 -15.30
C GLN A 112 -8.79 1.52 -16.38
N LEU A 113 -8.34 2.06 -17.51
CA LEU A 113 -9.20 2.39 -18.64
C LEU A 113 -9.81 1.15 -19.29
N LYS A 114 -9.10 0.02 -19.32
CA LYS A 114 -9.67 -1.26 -19.75
C LYS A 114 -10.84 -1.68 -18.86
N ASN A 115 -10.72 -1.51 -17.54
CA ASN A 115 -11.81 -1.81 -16.61
C ASN A 115 -13.00 -0.86 -16.82
N VAL A 116 -12.76 0.40 -17.17
CA VAL A 116 -13.82 1.35 -17.58
C VAL A 116 -14.49 0.89 -18.88
N ALA A 117 -13.71 0.49 -19.89
CA ALA A 117 -14.23 0.00 -21.17
C ALA A 117 -15.13 -1.22 -21.01
N ILE A 118 -14.75 -2.17 -20.14
CA ILE A 118 -15.55 -3.36 -19.83
C ILE A 118 -16.92 -2.94 -19.25
N ARG A 119 -16.94 -2.04 -18.27
CA ARG A 119 -18.19 -1.54 -17.66
C ARG A 119 -19.07 -0.75 -18.63
N LEU A 120 -18.48 -0.07 -19.61
CA LEU A 120 -19.23 0.64 -20.66
C LEU A 120 -19.80 -0.32 -21.70
N ALA A 121 -19.06 -1.38 -22.04
CA ALA A 121 -19.53 -2.40 -22.98
C ALA A 121 -20.78 -3.13 -22.47
N GLU A 122 -20.88 -3.37 -21.16
CA GLU A 122 -22.10 -3.90 -20.50
C GLU A 122 -23.32 -3.00 -20.72
N LYS A 123 -23.11 -1.70 -20.95
CA LYS A 123 -24.15 -0.72 -21.28
C LYS A 123 -24.31 -0.48 -22.78
N GLY A 124 -23.66 -1.30 -23.62
CA GLY A 124 -23.71 -1.17 -25.08
C GLY A 124 -22.82 -0.05 -25.66
N VAL A 125 -21.89 0.51 -24.87
CA VAL A 125 -21.00 1.59 -25.32
C VAL A 125 -19.59 1.04 -25.56
N ALA A 126 -19.10 1.17 -26.79
CA ALA A 126 -17.71 0.84 -27.13
C ALA A 126 -16.80 2.04 -26.84
N MET A 127 -15.66 1.77 -26.19
CA MET A 127 -14.64 2.77 -25.89
C MET A 127 -13.27 2.27 -26.36
N ALA A 128 -12.54 3.13 -27.07
CA ALA A 128 -11.14 2.92 -27.43
C ALA A 128 -10.31 4.09 -26.89
N VAL A 129 -9.09 3.81 -26.46
CA VAL A 129 -8.17 4.83 -25.92
C VAL A 129 -6.91 4.86 -26.79
N THR A 130 -6.57 6.06 -27.27
CA THR A 130 -5.33 6.29 -28.03
C THR A 130 -4.14 6.51 -27.10
N ASN A 131 -2.93 6.34 -27.62
CA ASN A 131 -1.71 6.63 -26.86
C ASN A 131 -1.63 8.10 -26.44
N ASP A 132 -2.04 9.03 -27.30
CA ASP A 132 -2.05 10.46 -26.98
C ASP A 132 -2.98 10.79 -25.82
N ALA A 133 -4.14 10.12 -25.74
CA ALA A 133 -5.05 10.25 -24.61
C ALA A 133 -4.41 9.75 -23.31
N LEU A 134 -3.68 8.62 -23.35
CA LEU A 134 -2.96 8.11 -22.18
C LEU A 134 -1.88 9.10 -21.71
N ASP A 135 -1.14 9.68 -22.63
CA ASP A 135 -0.07 10.63 -22.30
C ASP A 135 -0.63 11.92 -21.71
N TYR A 136 -1.77 12.39 -22.23
CA TYR A 136 -2.50 13.51 -21.64
C TYR A 136 -2.99 13.22 -20.21
N ILE A 137 -3.54 12.04 -19.96
CA ILE A 137 -3.98 11.62 -18.63
C ILE A 137 -2.80 11.63 -17.66
N LEU A 138 -1.67 11.06 -18.06
CA LEU A 138 -0.47 11.05 -17.23
C LEU A 138 0.04 12.47 -16.94
N ALA A 139 0.10 13.33 -17.95
CA ALA A 139 0.59 14.70 -17.77
C ALA A 139 -0.27 15.52 -16.79
N THR A 140 -1.59 15.31 -16.79
CA THR A 140 -2.54 16.05 -15.94
C THR A 140 -2.73 15.47 -14.55
N SER A 141 -2.47 14.17 -14.37
CA SER A 141 -2.73 13.46 -13.11
C SER A 141 -1.48 13.06 -12.34
N TYR A 142 -0.28 13.11 -12.93
CA TYR A 142 0.92 12.57 -12.30
C TYR A 142 1.32 13.33 -11.03
N ASP A 143 1.46 12.58 -9.93
CA ASP A 143 2.12 13.04 -8.70
C ASP A 143 3.18 12.01 -8.28
N PRO A 144 4.47 12.38 -8.23
CA PRO A 144 5.56 11.49 -7.82
C PRO A 144 5.40 10.90 -6.41
N VAL A 145 4.76 11.63 -5.49
CA VAL A 145 4.60 11.25 -4.08
C VAL A 145 3.48 10.21 -3.92
N TYR A 146 2.41 10.33 -4.70
CA TYR A 146 1.23 9.45 -4.58
C TYR A 146 1.17 8.33 -5.61
N GLY A 147 2.18 8.22 -6.48
CA GLY A 147 2.28 7.17 -7.48
C GLY A 147 1.09 7.18 -8.44
N ALA A 148 0.43 6.02 -8.63
CA ALA A 148 -0.68 5.90 -9.57
C ALA A 148 -2.06 6.31 -9.00
N ARG A 149 -2.18 6.59 -7.69
CA ARG A 149 -3.48 6.91 -7.07
C ARG A 149 -4.19 8.12 -7.66
N PRO A 150 -3.50 9.23 -8.01
CA PRO A 150 -4.12 10.35 -8.69
C PRO A 150 -4.73 10.00 -10.04
N ILE A 151 -4.13 9.06 -10.79
CA ILE A 151 -4.66 8.58 -12.08
C ILE A 151 -6.04 7.96 -11.87
N THR A 152 -6.18 7.10 -10.86
CA THR A 152 -7.47 6.51 -10.50
C THR A 152 -8.51 7.57 -10.20
N ARG A 153 -8.17 8.55 -9.36
CA ARG A 153 -9.08 9.63 -8.98
C ARG A 153 -9.46 10.52 -10.17
N TRP A 154 -8.53 10.75 -11.09
CA TRP A 154 -8.78 11.53 -12.29
C TRP A 154 -9.74 10.79 -13.24
N LEU A 155 -9.60 9.48 -13.38
CA LEU A 155 -10.48 8.63 -14.21
C LEU A 155 -11.88 8.42 -13.62
N GLU A 156 -12.04 8.59 -12.30
CA GLU A 156 -13.33 8.48 -11.61
C GLU A 156 -14.15 9.78 -11.62
N ARG A 157 -13.54 10.91 -11.97
CA ARG A 157 -14.22 12.21 -12.11
C ARG A 157 -14.93 12.32 -13.45
#